data_AF-A0A094J1M8-F1
#
_entry.id   AF-A0A094J1M8-F1
#
_cell.length_a   1.000
_cell.length_b   1.000
_cell.length_c   1.000
_cell.angle_alpha   90.00
_cell.angle_beta   90.00
_cell.angle_gamma   90.00
#
_symmetry.space_group_name_H-M   'P 1'
#
loop_
_entity.id
_entity.type
_entity.pdbx_description
1 polymer ?
#
loop_
_entity_poly.entity_id
_entity_poly.type
_entity_poly.pdbx_seq_one_letter_code
_entity_poly.pdbx_strand_id
1 'polypeptide(L)'
;MDHNSLYNHYNDIIKFYSKKVEYQIALETLDYYFDFIEDMLVNVNNFLVLITTFKETYKDIPFDDEDSIFIFFSKYLNTIKTTQHMDLSIILNNSKNTIYSIRKCVEVLNMADAMTLFRKLKDDLILFVYFLRLGNIVSDDYDTLDKLEKWNNHVQNAYDWVNNSMKNLYSSKVLNLLLKDKQLKKLDKKVNLFSNLFKLNKRLNNFTHSNGMYYITRHNPIYLEKETISTLSYFITEFDKVFSYLFTIVLYFAPQYMASPDYQDHIEMGMDPPEDCQYWVSTYWNRFIKEKVLKVDSQLRDFLKENTCMNIE
;
A
#
# COMPACT_ATOMS: atom_id res chain seq x y z
N MET A 1 -39.54 15.65 -20.27
CA MET A 1 -38.37 14.75 -20.22
C MET A 1 -38.68 13.69 -19.20
N ASP A 2 -38.60 12.41 -19.56
CA ASP A 2 -38.78 11.33 -18.58
C ASP A 2 -37.71 11.46 -17.50
N HIS A 3 -38.14 11.78 -16.28
CA HIS A 3 -37.25 11.99 -15.13
C HIS A 3 -36.39 10.76 -14.80
N ASN A 4 -36.73 9.58 -15.36
CA ASN A 4 -36.01 8.32 -15.14
C ASN A 4 -35.10 7.88 -16.30
N SER A 5 -34.91 8.69 -17.35
CA SER A 5 -34.13 8.25 -18.53
C SER A 5 -32.69 7.85 -18.20
N LEU A 6 -32.01 8.58 -17.31
CA LEU A 6 -30.65 8.25 -16.83
C LEU A 6 -30.63 6.94 -16.03
N TYR A 7 -31.59 6.78 -15.10
CA TYR A 7 -31.71 5.60 -14.25
C TYR A 7 -31.98 4.34 -15.09
N ASN A 8 -32.91 4.45 -16.04
CA ASN A 8 -33.24 3.37 -16.96
C ASN A 8 -32.03 2.97 -17.82
N HIS A 9 -31.28 3.94 -18.35
CA HIS A 9 -30.08 3.69 -19.14
C HIS A 9 -29.05 2.82 -18.40
N TYR A 10 -28.70 3.18 -17.15
CA TYR A 10 -27.73 2.41 -16.39
C TYR A 10 -28.27 1.07 -15.88
N ASN A 11 -29.57 0.97 -15.58
CA ASN A 11 -30.16 -0.32 -15.22
C ASN A 11 -30.11 -1.34 -16.35
N ASP A 12 -30.30 -0.91 -17.59
CA ASP A 12 -30.16 -1.80 -18.75
C ASP A 12 -28.72 -2.31 -18.89
N ILE A 13 -27.74 -1.44 -18.66
CA ILE A 13 -26.32 -1.81 -18.63
C ILE A 13 -26.05 -2.84 -17.53
N ILE A 14 -26.47 -2.54 -16.29
CA ILE A 14 -26.31 -3.44 -15.14
C ILE A 14 -26.94 -4.80 -15.44
N LYS A 15 -28.17 -4.81 -15.94
CA LYS A 15 -28.90 -6.05 -16.27
C LYS A 15 -28.17 -6.86 -17.34
N PHE A 16 -27.62 -6.21 -18.37
CA PHE A 16 -26.86 -6.88 -19.41
C PHE A 16 -25.57 -7.50 -18.86
N TYR A 17 -24.80 -6.76 -18.07
CA TYR A 17 -23.49 -7.16 -17.58
C TYR A 17 -23.50 -8.02 -16.31
N SER A 18 -24.59 -8.02 -15.54
CA SER A 18 -24.76 -8.87 -14.35
C SER A 18 -24.59 -10.37 -14.64
N LYS A 19 -24.71 -10.78 -15.91
CA LYS A 19 -24.54 -12.15 -16.39
C LYS A 19 -23.12 -12.46 -16.89
N LYS A 20 -22.22 -11.46 -16.92
CA LYS A 20 -20.85 -11.58 -17.42
C LYS A 20 -19.91 -11.86 -16.25
N VAL A 21 -19.07 -12.87 -16.40
CA VAL A 21 -18.17 -13.35 -15.34
C VAL A 21 -17.16 -12.26 -14.95
N GLU A 22 -16.60 -11.54 -15.92
CA GLU A 22 -15.62 -10.48 -15.66
C GLU A 22 -16.20 -9.30 -14.89
N TYR A 23 -17.49 -9.00 -15.09
CA TYR A 23 -18.20 -7.97 -14.33
C TYR A 23 -18.37 -8.40 -12.86
N GLN A 24 -18.81 -9.64 -12.63
CA GLN A 24 -18.95 -10.19 -11.28
C GLN A 24 -17.60 -10.25 -10.55
N ILE A 25 -16.56 -10.79 -11.19
CA ILE A 25 -15.21 -10.85 -10.63
C ILE A 25 -14.68 -9.44 -10.32
N ALA A 26 -14.96 -8.43 -11.13
CA ALA A 26 -14.52 -7.06 -10.85
C ALA A 26 -15.16 -6.50 -9.58
N LEU A 27 -16.46 -6.74 -9.36
CA LEU A 27 -17.16 -6.33 -8.15
C LEU A 27 -16.66 -7.12 -6.93
N GLU A 28 -16.54 -8.45 -7.04
CA GLU A 28 -16.01 -9.32 -5.98
C GLU A 28 -14.57 -8.96 -5.60
N THR A 29 -13.74 -8.58 -6.57
CA THR A 29 -12.37 -8.12 -6.32
C THR A 29 -12.37 -6.84 -5.49
N LEU A 30 -13.27 -5.90 -5.78
CA LEU A 30 -13.38 -4.66 -5.03
C LEU A 30 -13.92 -4.90 -3.61
N ASP A 31 -14.93 -5.77 -3.48
CA ASP A 31 -15.51 -6.16 -2.19
C ASP A 31 -14.43 -6.83 -1.32
N TYR A 32 -13.67 -7.77 -1.88
CA TYR A 32 -12.54 -8.39 -1.20
C TYR A 32 -11.54 -7.37 -0.64
N TYR A 33 -11.13 -6.37 -1.44
CA TYR A 33 -10.14 -5.40 -1.01
C TYR A 33 -10.69 -4.35 -0.04
N PHE A 34 -11.99 -4.08 -0.11
CA PHE A 34 -12.68 -3.29 0.90
C PHE A 34 -12.62 -4.00 2.26
N ASP A 35 -13.05 -5.27 2.31
CA ASP A 35 -13.08 -6.10 3.51
C ASP A 35 -11.66 -6.33 4.05
N PHE A 36 -10.68 -6.56 3.17
CA PHE A 36 -9.28 -6.72 3.56
C PHE A 36 -8.71 -5.48 4.26
N ILE A 37 -9.02 -4.27 3.77
CA ILE A 37 -8.59 -3.04 4.46
C ILE A 37 -9.36 -2.87 5.78
N GLU A 38 -10.62 -3.28 5.84
CA GLU A 38 -11.41 -3.26 7.08
C GLU A 38 -10.83 -4.20 8.13
N ASP A 39 -10.51 -5.45 7.76
CA ASP A 39 -9.81 -6.41 8.61
C ASP A 39 -8.48 -5.81 9.12
N MET A 40 -7.70 -5.16 8.25
CA MET A 40 -6.46 -4.49 8.66
C MET A 40 -6.69 -3.38 9.70
N LEU A 41 -7.72 -2.55 9.50
CA LEU A 41 -8.03 -1.43 10.40
C LEU A 41 -8.53 -1.90 11.77
N VAL A 42 -9.17 -3.07 11.84
CA VAL A 42 -9.67 -3.66 13.08
C VAL A 42 -8.58 -4.40 13.84
N ASN A 43 -7.72 -5.13 13.14
CA ASN A 43 -6.79 -6.08 13.79
C ASN A 43 -5.38 -5.52 14.04
N VAL A 44 -4.98 -4.43 13.38
CA VAL A 44 -3.65 -3.83 13.61
C VAL A 44 -3.76 -2.74 14.67
N ASN A 45 -3.23 -3.02 15.86
CA ASN A 45 -3.46 -2.22 17.07
C ASN A 45 -2.93 -0.77 17.06
N ASN A 46 -2.18 -0.35 16.05
CA ASN A 46 -2.09 1.05 15.60
C ASN A 46 -1.23 1.14 14.33
N PHE A 47 -1.63 1.94 13.35
CA PHE A 47 -0.77 2.29 12.20
C PHE A 47 0.11 3.51 12.52
N LEU A 48 0.52 3.66 13.78
CA LEU A 48 1.36 4.76 14.22
C LEU A 48 2.77 4.58 13.69
N VAL A 49 3.26 5.62 13.03
CA VAL A 49 4.64 5.71 12.59
C VAL A 49 5.29 6.93 13.22
N LEU A 50 6.48 6.70 13.76
CA LEU A 50 7.38 7.73 14.28
C LEU A 50 8.36 8.11 13.18
N ILE A 51 8.30 9.35 12.71
CA ILE A 51 9.23 9.85 11.70
C ILE A 51 10.11 10.93 12.31
N THR A 52 11.42 10.75 12.23
CA THR A 52 12.39 11.57 12.96
C THR A 52 13.42 12.21 12.02
N THR A 53 13.70 13.50 12.22
CA THR A 53 14.87 14.18 11.64
C THR A 53 16.02 14.21 12.63
N PHE A 54 17.26 14.16 12.11
CA PHE A 54 18.48 14.18 12.93
C PHE A 54 19.39 15.36 12.58
N LYS A 55 20.09 15.92 13.57
CA LYS A 55 21.04 17.02 13.44
C LYS A 55 22.38 16.57 12.86
N GLU A 56 22.80 15.36 13.19
CA GLU A 56 24.11 14.81 12.86
C GLU A 56 24.07 13.29 12.76
N THR A 57 25.08 12.70 12.13
CA THR A 57 25.23 11.24 12.03
C THR A 57 25.88 10.69 13.28
N TYR A 58 25.45 9.52 13.73
CA TYR A 58 26.11 8.83 14.83
C TYR A 58 26.88 7.61 14.30
N LYS A 59 28.20 7.57 14.50
CA LYS A 59 29.04 6.38 14.24
C LYS A 59 29.73 5.97 15.54
N ASP A 60 29.62 4.68 15.85
CA ASP A 60 30.42 3.95 16.84
C ASP A 60 30.35 4.49 18.28
N ILE A 61 29.48 3.90 19.11
CA ILE A 61 29.73 3.78 20.55
C ILE A 61 29.94 2.30 20.84
N PRO A 62 31.07 1.90 21.43
CA PRO A 62 31.24 0.55 21.94
C PRO A 62 30.25 0.29 23.09
N PHE A 63 29.55 -0.84 23.01
CA PHE A 63 28.62 -1.33 24.04
C PHE A 63 29.38 -2.24 25.00
N ASP A 64 30.18 -1.66 25.90
CA ASP A 64 31.04 -2.44 26.79
C ASP A 64 30.50 -2.51 28.24
N ASP A 65 29.52 -1.67 28.64
CA ASP A 65 28.88 -1.69 29.99
C ASP A 65 27.50 -0.99 30.07
N GLU A 66 26.79 -1.06 31.21
CA GLU A 66 25.48 -0.41 31.41
C GLU A 66 25.54 1.14 31.30
N ASP A 67 26.66 1.75 31.70
CA ASP A 67 26.87 3.20 31.56
C ASP A 67 26.97 3.61 30.08
N SER A 68 27.52 2.73 29.23
CA SER A 68 27.57 2.93 27.78
C SER A 68 26.19 2.99 27.13
N ILE A 69 25.19 2.27 27.68
CA ILE A 69 23.80 2.31 27.20
C ILE A 69 23.17 3.67 27.50
N PHE A 70 23.32 4.18 28.74
CA PHE A 70 22.78 5.49 29.11
C PHE A 70 23.43 6.62 28.30
N ILE A 71 24.75 6.58 28.11
CA ILE A 71 25.50 7.52 27.28
C ILE A 71 25.05 7.41 25.82
N PHE A 72 24.82 6.20 25.31
CA PHE A 72 24.29 5.96 23.97
C PHE A 72 22.93 6.58 23.77
N PHE A 73 21.97 6.30 24.65
CA PHE A 73 20.63 6.89 24.55
C PHE A 73 20.69 8.42 24.64
N SER A 74 21.47 8.95 25.58
CA SER A 74 21.63 10.39 25.75
C SER A 74 22.20 11.07 24.50
N LYS A 75 23.24 10.49 23.90
CA LYS A 75 23.84 11.01 22.66
C LYS A 75 22.91 10.85 21.46
N TYR A 76 22.27 9.69 21.32
CA TYR A 76 21.29 9.44 20.25
C TYR A 76 20.13 10.44 20.33
N LEU A 77 19.52 10.63 21.51
CA LEU A 77 18.45 11.59 21.71
C LEU A 77 18.88 13.03 21.40
N ASN A 78 20.13 13.40 21.69
CA ASN A 78 20.67 14.72 21.33
C ASN A 78 20.77 14.95 19.82
N THR A 79 20.98 13.88 19.03
CA THR A 79 20.97 13.96 17.56
C THR A 79 19.57 14.22 17.02
N ILE A 80 18.49 13.90 17.74
CA ILE A 80 17.13 14.14 17.27
C ILE A 80 16.89 15.65 17.16
N LYS A 81 16.43 16.09 15.99
CA LYS A 81 16.03 17.47 15.73
C LYS A 81 14.52 17.63 15.94
N THR A 82 13.72 16.81 15.26
CA THR A 82 12.26 16.79 15.42
C THR A 82 11.75 15.36 15.23
N THR A 83 10.66 15.01 15.92
CA THR A 83 9.92 13.76 15.70
C THR A 83 8.45 14.07 15.44
N GLN A 84 7.84 13.39 14.49
CA GLN A 84 6.42 13.48 14.16
C GLN A 84 5.77 12.12 14.37
N HIS A 85 4.68 12.12 15.14
CA HIS A 85 3.78 10.97 15.19
C HIS A 85 2.76 11.10 14.07
N MET A 86 2.55 10.01 13.33
CA MET A 86 1.57 9.94 12.27
C MET A 86 0.73 8.69 12.41
N ASP A 87 -0.58 8.85 12.38
CA ASP A 87 -1.51 7.73 12.23
C ASP A 87 -1.78 7.49 10.73
N LEU A 88 -1.24 6.39 10.21
CA LEU A 88 -1.41 6.02 8.80
C LEU A 88 -2.77 5.36 8.52
N SER A 89 -3.58 5.06 9.55
CA SER A 89 -4.93 4.50 9.39
C SER A 89 -5.83 5.43 8.56
N ILE A 90 -5.59 6.75 8.63
CA ILE A 90 -6.30 7.77 7.87
C ILE A 90 -6.17 7.50 6.35
N ILE A 91 -4.98 7.10 5.89
CA ILE A 91 -4.73 6.79 4.47
C ILE A 91 -5.46 5.51 4.07
N LEU A 92 -5.45 4.48 4.92
CA LEU A 92 -6.16 3.23 4.67
C LEU A 92 -7.68 3.43 4.67
N ASN A 93 -8.23 4.23 5.58
CA ASN A 93 -9.65 4.55 5.61
C ASN A 93 -10.09 5.34 4.35
N ASN A 94 -9.29 6.32 3.92
CA ASN A 94 -9.53 7.00 2.65
C ASN A 94 -9.37 6.06 1.44
N SER A 95 -8.44 5.08 1.50
CA SER A 95 -8.30 4.05 0.49
C SER A 95 -9.56 3.18 0.40
N LYS A 96 -10.10 2.73 1.54
CA LYS A 96 -11.38 2.01 1.64
C LYS A 96 -12.54 2.78 1.00
N ASN A 97 -12.68 4.06 1.32
CA ASN A 97 -13.69 4.92 0.70
C ASN A 97 -13.49 5.10 -0.82
N THR A 98 -12.23 5.16 -1.26
CA THR A 98 -11.90 5.24 -2.69
C THR A 98 -12.26 3.93 -3.41
N ILE A 99 -12.05 2.75 -2.80
CA ILE A 99 -12.49 1.45 -3.32
C ILE A 99 -14.01 1.43 -3.50
N TYR A 100 -14.77 1.87 -2.49
CA TYR A 100 -16.21 2.00 -2.61
C TYR A 100 -16.63 2.91 -3.78
N SER A 101 -15.95 4.04 -3.95
CA SER A 101 -16.18 4.96 -5.08
C SER A 101 -15.89 4.30 -6.43
N ILE A 102 -14.78 3.55 -6.54
CA ILE A 102 -14.43 2.76 -7.73
C ILE A 102 -15.53 1.74 -8.03
N ARG A 103 -16.01 1.03 -7.01
CA ARG A 103 -17.10 0.05 -7.14
C ARG A 103 -18.36 0.68 -7.72
N LYS A 104 -18.73 1.87 -7.28
CA LYS A 104 -19.87 2.62 -7.86
C LYS A 104 -19.67 2.97 -9.33
N CYS A 105 -18.45 3.30 -9.76
CA CYS A 105 -18.15 3.48 -11.18
C CYS A 105 -18.25 2.17 -11.96
N VAL A 106 -17.76 1.06 -11.41
CA VAL A 106 -17.78 -0.27 -12.05
C VAL A 106 -19.21 -0.81 -12.17
N GLU A 107 -20.07 -0.62 -11.16
CA GLU A 107 -21.49 -1.02 -11.20
C GLU A 107 -22.17 -0.55 -12.49
N VAL A 108 -21.92 0.70 -12.89
CA VAL A 108 -22.50 1.34 -14.07
C VAL A 108 -21.57 1.32 -15.30
N LEU A 109 -20.43 0.63 -15.22
CA LEU A 109 -19.40 0.52 -16.26
C LEU A 109 -18.78 1.84 -16.74
N ASN A 110 -18.72 2.84 -15.86
CA ASN A 110 -17.93 4.05 -16.08
C ASN A 110 -16.45 3.77 -15.82
N MET A 111 -15.85 2.94 -16.69
CA MET A 111 -14.50 2.41 -16.47
C MET A 111 -13.40 3.47 -16.52
N ALA A 112 -13.56 4.57 -17.26
CA ALA A 112 -12.56 5.64 -17.26
C ALA A 112 -12.47 6.35 -15.90
N ASP A 113 -13.62 6.56 -15.25
CA ASP A 113 -13.69 7.14 -13.91
C ASP A 113 -13.14 6.16 -12.87
N ALA A 114 -13.52 4.87 -12.98
CA ALA A 114 -12.97 3.80 -12.15
C ALA A 114 -11.43 3.75 -12.24
N MET A 115 -10.85 3.86 -13.45
CA MET A 115 -9.39 3.89 -13.66
C MET A 115 -8.73 5.15 -13.11
N THR A 116 -9.42 6.29 -13.20
CA THR A 116 -8.93 7.55 -12.62
C THR A 116 -8.90 7.47 -11.09
N LEU A 117 -9.93 6.91 -10.47
CA LEU A 117 -9.97 6.67 -9.04
C LEU A 117 -8.96 5.58 -8.61
N PHE A 118 -8.74 4.56 -9.43
CA PHE A 118 -7.70 3.56 -9.19
C PHE A 118 -6.30 4.18 -9.18
N ARG A 119 -6.04 5.19 -10.03
CA ARG A 119 -4.80 5.98 -9.97
C ARG A 119 -4.62 6.64 -8.60
N LYS A 120 -5.65 7.34 -8.13
CA LYS A 120 -5.64 8.00 -6.81
C LYS A 120 -5.39 6.97 -5.71
N LEU A 121 -6.16 5.87 -5.68
CA LEU A 121 -6.01 4.80 -4.69
C LEU A 121 -4.58 4.27 -4.63
N LYS A 122 -4.00 3.94 -5.80
CA LYS A 122 -2.63 3.46 -5.88
C LYS A 122 -1.62 4.52 -5.40
N ASP A 123 -1.84 5.81 -5.70
CA ASP A 123 -0.99 6.89 -5.21
C ASP A 123 -1.09 7.06 -3.68
N ASP A 124 -2.29 6.93 -3.11
CA ASP A 124 -2.53 6.92 -1.66
C ASP A 124 -1.83 5.72 -0.99
N LEU A 125 -1.92 4.52 -1.57
CA LEU A 125 -1.22 3.33 -1.06
C LEU A 125 0.32 3.46 -1.18
N ILE A 126 0.83 4.08 -2.24
CA ILE A 126 2.27 4.39 -2.35
C ILE A 126 2.70 5.39 -1.28
N LEU A 127 1.84 6.38 -0.96
CA LEU A 127 2.08 7.33 0.13
C LEU A 127 2.08 6.65 1.50
N PHE A 128 1.18 5.68 1.72
CA PHE A 128 1.20 4.84 2.92
C PHE A 128 2.54 4.11 3.07
N VAL A 129 3.00 3.42 2.02
CA VAL A 129 4.30 2.73 2.00
C VAL A 129 5.46 3.71 2.22
N TYR A 130 5.37 4.92 1.67
CA TYR A 130 6.39 5.96 1.85
C TYR A 130 6.56 6.32 3.32
N PHE A 131 5.48 6.71 4.00
CA PHE A 131 5.56 7.08 5.41
C PHE A 131 5.97 5.92 6.30
N LEU A 132 5.50 4.70 5.98
CA LEU A 132 5.96 3.50 6.66
C LEU A 132 7.49 3.31 6.53
N ARG A 133 8.05 3.49 5.32
CA ARG A 133 9.50 3.42 5.11
C ARG A 133 10.24 4.51 5.90
N LEU A 134 9.70 5.71 5.99
CA LEU A 134 10.33 6.80 6.73
C LEU A 134 10.40 6.55 8.25
N GLY A 135 9.49 5.75 8.81
CA GLY A 135 9.61 5.30 10.20
C GLY A 135 10.53 4.11 10.42
N ASN A 136 10.87 3.38 9.36
CA ASN A 136 11.78 2.24 9.40
C ASN A 136 13.14 2.65 8.80
N ILE A 137 13.82 3.59 9.46
CA ILE A 137 15.15 4.07 9.05
C ILE A 137 16.21 2.98 9.25
N VAL A 138 17.14 2.84 8.30
CA VAL A 138 18.28 1.92 8.40
C VAL A 138 19.60 2.69 8.32
N SER A 139 20.69 2.09 8.82
CA SER A 139 22.02 2.73 8.85
C SER A 139 22.47 3.28 7.49
N ASP A 140 22.16 2.57 6.40
CA ASP A 140 22.48 2.98 5.04
C ASP A 140 21.85 4.33 4.63
N ASP A 141 20.78 4.76 5.31
CA ASP A 141 20.09 6.03 5.06
C ASP A 141 20.81 7.25 5.68
N TYR A 142 21.70 7.03 6.66
CA TYR A 142 22.35 8.10 7.42
C TYR A 142 23.85 7.85 7.70
N ASP A 143 24.49 6.89 7.03
CA ASP A 143 25.92 6.59 7.20
C ASP A 143 26.86 7.71 6.68
N THR A 144 26.32 8.72 5.98
CA THR A 144 27.01 9.96 5.59
C THR A 144 26.12 11.18 5.83
N LEU A 145 26.73 12.36 6.00
CA LEU A 145 26.01 13.62 6.17
C LEU A 145 25.10 13.95 4.97
N ASP A 146 25.57 13.71 3.75
CA ASP A 146 24.78 13.92 2.52
C ASP A 146 23.53 13.01 2.47
N LYS A 147 23.66 11.75 2.89
CA LYS A 147 22.51 10.84 2.97
C LYS A 147 21.55 11.24 4.08
N LEU A 148 22.08 11.64 5.25
CA LEU A 148 21.25 12.13 6.35
C LEU A 148 20.47 13.39 5.94
N GLU A 149 21.10 14.35 5.25
CA GLU A 149 20.43 15.54 4.74
C GLU A 149 19.31 15.17 3.76
N LYS A 150 19.57 14.26 2.84
CA LYS A 150 18.55 13.74 1.91
C LYS A 150 17.41 13.04 2.65
N TRP A 151 17.71 12.25 3.68
CA TRP A 151 16.71 11.60 4.52
C TRP A 151 15.84 12.63 5.25
N ASN A 152 16.45 13.63 5.88
CA ASN A 152 15.74 14.73 6.55
C ASN A 152 14.81 15.47 5.58
N ASN A 153 15.22 15.68 4.32
CA ASN A 153 14.34 16.27 3.30
C ASN A 153 13.13 15.38 2.97
N HIS A 154 13.29 14.06 3.02
CA HIS A 154 12.16 13.13 2.89
C HIS A 154 11.21 13.21 4.08
N VAL A 155 11.75 13.26 5.29
CA VAL A 155 10.97 13.45 6.52
C VAL A 155 10.22 14.79 6.52
N GLN A 156 10.80 15.85 5.97
CA GLN A 156 10.11 17.14 5.83
C GLN A 156 8.82 17.03 5.00
N ASN A 157 8.76 16.15 3.99
CA ASN A 157 7.51 15.93 3.25
C ASN A 157 6.39 15.38 4.16
N ALA A 158 6.73 14.56 5.16
CA ALA A 158 5.76 14.03 6.11
C ALA A 158 5.23 15.14 7.04
N TYR A 159 6.12 16.01 7.52
CA TYR A 159 5.72 17.23 8.26
C TYR A 159 4.80 18.12 7.43
N ASP A 160 5.18 18.37 6.18
CA ASP A 160 4.40 19.22 5.30
C ASP A 160 3.05 18.56 4.96
N TRP A 161 2.98 17.22 4.90
CA TRP A 161 1.73 16.51 4.67
C TRP A 161 0.76 16.67 5.84
N VAL A 162 1.22 16.47 7.07
CA VAL A 162 0.41 16.68 8.29
C VAL A 162 -0.12 18.12 8.37
N ASN A 163 0.67 19.09 7.89
CA ASN A 163 0.30 20.51 7.90
C ASN A 163 -0.39 21.00 6.62
N ASN A 164 -0.79 20.11 5.71
CA ASN A 164 -1.41 20.44 4.41
C ASN A 164 -0.58 21.40 3.53
N SER A 165 0.74 21.42 3.70
CA SER A 165 1.68 22.27 2.97
C SER A 165 2.57 21.50 1.99
N MET A 166 2.44 20.16 1.92
CA MET A 166 3.28 19.31 1.06
C MET A 166 3.12 19.68 -0.41
N LYS A 167 4.25 19.92 -1.09
CA LYS A 167 4.30 20.26 -2.51
C LYS A 167 5.21 19.29 -3.26
N ASN A 168 4.83 18.98 -4.50
CA ASN A 168 5.68 18.30 -5.47
C ASN A 168 6.19 16.90 -5.06
N LEU A 169 5.47 16.20 -4.16
CA LEU A 169 5.69 14.77 -3.93
C LEU A 169 4.85 13.98 -4.94
N TYR A 170 5.54 13.33 -5.87
CA TYR A 170 4.92 12.47 -6.88
C TYR A 170 5.23 11.01 -6.57
N SER A 171 4.32 10.11 -6.90
CA SER A 171 4.50 8.66 -6.71
C SER A 171 5.79 8.15 -7.37
N SER A 172 6.21 8.74 -8.49
CA SER A 172 7.48 8.41 -9.13
C SER A 172 8.71 8.71 -8.27
N LYS A 173 8.70 9.83 -7.53
CA LYS A 173 9.78 10.18 -6.58
C LYS A 173 9.82 9.18 -5.42
N VAL A 174 8.65 8.79 -4.91
CA VAL A 174 8.53 7.79 -3.85
C VAL A 174 9.05 6.43 -4.34
N LEU A 175 8.58 5.95 -5.49
CA LEU A 175 9.01 4.66 -6.05
C LEU A 175 10.54 4.65 -6.28
N ASN A 176 11.13 5.74 -6.75
CA ASN A 176 12.58 5.86 -6.90
C ASN A 176 13.33 5.82 -5.55
N LEU A 177 12.75 6.32 -4.47
CA LEU A 177 13.31 6.15 -3.13
C LEU A 177 13.26 4.69 -2.69
N LEU A 178 12.10 4.03 -2.82
CA LEU A 178 11.94 2.62 -2.46
C LEU A 178 12.90 1.71 -3.25
N LEU A 179 13.17 2.03 -4.52
CA LEU A 179 14.09 1.28 -5.38
C LEU A 179 15.57 1.31 -4.92
N LYS A 180 15.92 2.20 -3.99
CA LYS A 180 17.26 2.25 -3.38
C LYS A 180 17.46 1.18 -2.32
N ASP A 181 16.39 0.65 -1.75
CA ASP A 181 16.46 -0.44 -0.79
C ASP A 181 17.06 -1.70 -1.44
N LYS A 182 18.10 -2.26 -0.81
CA LYS A 182 18.87 -3.38 -1.37
C LYS A 182 18.00 -4.62 -1.58
N GLN A 183 17.07 -4.92 -0.66
CA GLN A 183 16.21 -6.10 -0.75
C GLN A 183 15.09 -5.88 -1.76
N LEU A 184 14.45 -4.69 -1.76
CA LEU A 184 13.44 -4.37 -2.77
C LEU A 184 14.04 -4.35 -4.18
N LYS A 185 15.30 -3.94 -4.35
CA LYS A 185 16.00 -4.03 -5.64
C LYS A 185 16.26 -5.47 -6.08
N LYS A 186 16.51 -6.39 -5.14
CA LYS A 186 16.61 -7.83 -5.46
C LYS A 186 15.25 -8.38 -5.86
N LEU A 187 14.18 -8.00 -5.15
CA LEU A 187 12.81 -8.38 -5.51
C LEU A 187 12.42 -7.84 -6.89
N ASP A 188 12.75 -6.60 -7.20
CA ASP A 188 12.43 -5.99 -8.49
C ASP A 188 13.09 -6.72 -9.67
N LYS A 189 14.33 -7.18 -9.52
CA LYS A 189 15.00 -8.01 -10.55
C LYS A 189 14.28 -9.33 -10.82
N LYS A 190 13.59 -9.83 -9.81
CA LYS A 190 12.88 -11.11 -9.78
C LYS A 190 11.50 -10.97 -10.44
N VAL A 191 10.71 -9.97 -10.05
CA VAL A 191 9.29 -9.84 -10.44
C VAL A 191 8.96 -8.57 -11.26
N ASN A 192 9.94 -7.71 -11.55
CA ASN A 192 9.76 -6.42 -12.25
C ASN A 192 8.72 -5.48 -11.61
N LEU A 193 8.59 -5.53 -10.28
CA LEU A 193 7.58 -4.81 -9.49
C LEU A 193 7.52 -3.32 -9.85
N PHE A 194 8.65 -2.61 -9.77
CA PHE A 194 8.67 -1.17 -9.97
C PHE A 194 8.49 -0.81 -11.44
N SER A 195 9.07 -1.59 -12.36
CA SER A 195 8.85 -1.42 -13.80
C SER A 195 7.36 -1.51 -14.14
N ASN A 196 6.66 -2.47 -13.55
CA ASN A 196 5.21 -2.64 -13.71
C ASN A 196 4.44 -1.46 -13.10
N LEU A 197 4.78 -1.00 -11.88
CA LEU A 197 4.15 0.18 -11.27
C LEU A 197 4.38 1.46 -12.10
N PHE A 198 5.56 1.66 -12.67
CA PHE A 198 5.85 2.80 -13.54
C PHE A 198 5.08 2.74 -14.87
N LYS A 199 4.95 1.56 -15.48
CA LYS A 199 4.13 1.37 -16.69
C LYS A 199 2.65 1.63 -16.40
N LEU A 200 2.16 1.11 -15.28
CA LEU A 200 0.79 1.33 -14.83
C LEU A 200 0.51 2.82 -14.58
N ASN A 201 1.42 3.55 -13.92
CA ASN A 201 1.31 5.00 -13.75
C ASN A 201 1.08 5.72 -15.08
N LYS A 202 1.89 5.43 -16.11
CA LYS A 202 1.73 6.04 -17.44
C LYS A 202 0.37 5.74 -18.04
N ARG A 203 -0.12 4.51 -17.90
CA ARG A 203 -1.42 4.10 -18.46
C ARG A 203 -2.59 4.73 -17.71
N LEU A 204 -2.55 4.76 -16.37
CA LEU A 204 -3.58 5.40 -15.56
C LEU A 204 -3.61 6.92 -15.78
N ASN A 205 -2.46 7.56 -16.03
CA ASN A 205 -2.42 8.96 -16.43
C ASN A 205 -3.22 9.25 -17.69
N ASN A 206 -3.26 8.32 -18.65
CA ASN A 206 -4.01 8.52 -19.88
C ASN A 206 -5.52 8.57 -19.65
N PHE A 207 -6.04 7.83 -18.65
CA PHE A 207 -7.44 7.94 -18.22
C PHE A 207 -7.72 9.29 -17.57
N THR A 208 -6.84 9.76 -16.67
CA THR A 208 -7.00 11.07 -16.01
C THR A 208 -7.01 12.25 -16.98
N HIS A 209 -6.16 12.19 -18.01
CA HIS A 209 -5.98 13.28 -18.98
C HIS A 209 -6.73 13.07 -20.29
N SER A 210 -7.50 11.98 -20.41
CA SER A 210 -8.23 11.64 -21.64
C SER A 210 -7.33 11.64 -22.89
N ASN A 211 -6.11 11.10 -22.78
CA ASN A 211 -5.04 11.19 -23.80
C ASN A 211 -5.33 10.44 -25.12
N GLY A 212 -6.54 9.96 -25.33
CA GLY A 212 -6.98 9.32 -26.56
C GLY A 212 -8.38 8.73 -26.46
N MET A 213 -8.98 8.42 -27.60
CA MET A 213 -10.35 7.89 -27.68
C MET A 213 -10.55 6.58 -26.89
N TYR A 214 -9.50 5.78 -26.71
CA TYR A 214 -9.54 4.57 -25.88
C TYR A 214 -9.73 4.88 -24.38
N TYR A 215 -9.26 6.04 -23.91
CA TYR A 215 -9.21 6.39 -22.49
C TYR A 215 -10.41 7.20 -22.00
N ILE A 216 -11.37 7.47 -22.89
CA ILE A 216 -12.62 8.16 -22.56
C ILE A 216 -13.73 7.11 -22.45
N THR A 217 -14.64 7.27 -21.49
CA THR A 217 -15.84 6.42 -21.38
C THR A 217 -16.59 6.45 -22.71
N ARG A 218 -16.67 5.30 -23.37
CA ARG A 218 -17.36 5.19 -24.66
C ARG A 218 -18.87 5.21 -24.42
N HIS A 219 -19.61 5.87 -25.32
CA HIS A 219 -21.03 6.22 -25.13
C HIS A 219 -21.99 5.05 -24.84
N ASN A 220 -21.60 3.80 -25.11
CA ASN A 220 -22.44 2.66 -24.79
C ASN A 220 -21.60 1.38 -24.60
N PRO A 221 -21.45 0.86 -23.37
CA PRO A 221 -20.70 -0.36 -23.11
C PRO A 221 -21.38 -1.60 -23.72
N ILE A 222 -22.68 -1.60 -23.97
CA ILE A 222 -23.39 -2.76 -24.56
C ILE A 222 -22.93 -2.97 -26.02
N TYR A 223 -22.79 -1.90 -26.81
CA TYR A 223 -22.31 -2.00 -28.19
C TYR A 223 -20.79 -2.25 -28.31
N LEU A 224 -20.06 -2.13 -27.20
CA LEU A 224 -18.61 -2.23 -27.12
C LEU A 224 -18.21 -3.29 -26.11
N GLU A 225 -18.95 -4.39 -26.10
CA GLU A 225 -18.87 -5.43 -25.10
C GLU A 225 -17.46 -5.99 -24.97
N LYS A 226 -16.83 -6.32 -26.10
CA LYS A 226 -15.49 -6.91 -26.14
C LYS A 226 -14.45 -6.00 -25.48
N GLU A 227 -14.46 -4.71 -25.79
CA GLU A 227 -13.54 -3.74 -25.18
C GLU A 227 -13.83 -3.48 -23.72
N THR A 228 -15.10 -3.49 -23.33
CA THR A 228 -15.53 -3.33 -21.93
C THR A 228 -15.05 -4.51 -21.08
N ILE A 229 -15.28 -5.74 -21.54
CA ILE A 229 -14.76 -6.97 -20.92
C ILE A 229 -13.24 -6.96 -20.85
N SER A 230 -12.57 -6.55 -21.93
CA SER A 230 -11.11 -6.42 -21.95
C SER A 230 -10.61 -5.42 -20.91
N THR A 231 -11.32 -4.31 -20.73
CA THR A 231 -10.99 -3.26 -19.74
C THR A 231 -11.24 -3.74 -18.31
N LEU A 232 -12.33 -4.48 -18.06
CA LEU A 232 -12.60 -5.12 -16.76
C LEU A 232 -11.52 -6.14 -16.40
N SER A 233 -11.15 -7.01 -17.34
CA SER A 233 -10.11 -8.02 -17.13
C SER A 233 -8.75 -7.38 -16.81
N TYR A 234 -8.40 -6.31 -17.54
CA TYR A 234 -7.22 -5.51 -17.27
C TYR A 234 -7.28 -4.85 -15.91
N PHE A 235 -8.43 -4.26 -15.55
CA PHE A 235 -8.66 -3.65 -14.24
C PHE A 235 -8.39 -4.65 -13.11
N ILE A 236 -9.07 -5.81 -13.12
CA ILE A 236 -8.92 -6.87 -12.11
C ILE A 236 -7.44 -7.25 -11.94
N THR A 237 -6.78 -7.55 -13.07
CA THR A 237 -5.38 -8.00 -13.07
C THR A 237 -4.44 -6.96 -12.46
N GLU A 238 -4.59 -5.68 -12.84
CA GLU A 238 -3.71 -4.64 -12.32
C GLU A 238 -4.05 -4.23 -10.89
N PHE A 239 -5.32 -4.35 -10.49
CA PHE A 239 -5.75 -4.13 -9.11
C PHE A 239 -5.12 -5.15 -8.16
N ASP A 240 -5.22 -6.45 -8.49
CA ASP A 240 -4.59 -7.53 -7.73
C ASP A 240 -3.07 -7.36 -7.65
N LYS A 241 -2.41 -6.97 -8.75
CA LYS A 241 -0.96 -6.69 -8.79
C LYS A 241 -0.58 -5.53 -7.89
N VAL A 242 -1.28 -4.40 -7.95
CA VAL A 242 -0.97 -3.22 -7.13
C VAL A 242 -1.02 -3.55 -5.66
N PHE A 243 -2.11 -4.21 -5.21
CA PHE A 243 -2.25 -4.60 -3.82
C PHE A 243 -1.15 -5.61 -3.43
N SER A 244 -0.94 -6.66 -4.23
CA SER A 244 0.09 -7.67 -3.94
C SER A 244 1.49 -7.05 -3.82
N TYR A 245 1.87 -6.17 -4.75
CA TYR A 245 3.16 -5.49 -4.73
C TYR A 245 3.30 -4.55 -3.53
N LEU A 246 2.35 -3.63 -3.33
CA LEU A 246 2.48 -2.63 -2.28
C LEU A 246 2.38 -3.25 -0.90
N PHE A 247 1.46 -4.19 -0.68
CA PHE A 247 1.37 -4.86 0.62
C PHE A 247 2.52 -5.83 0.87
N THR A 248 3.14 -6.45 -0.14
CA THR A 248 4.42 -7.15 0.07
C THR A 248 5.49 -6.19 0.62
N ILE A 249 5.55 -4.96 0.12
CA ILE A 249 6.49 -3.94 0.63
C ILE A 249 6.10 -3.51 2.05
N VAL A 250 4.80 -3.33 2.34
CA VAL A 250 4.31 -3.04 3.70
C VAL A 250 4.76 -4.11 4.68
N LEU A 251 4.51 -5.37 4.35
CA LEU A 251 4.82 -6.52 5.20
C LEU A 251 6.33 -6.74 5.38
N TYR A 252 7.14 -6.31 4.42
CA TYR A 252 8.60 -6.30 4.56
C TYR A 252 9.08 -5.22 5.54
N PHE A 253 8.54 -3.99 5.47
CA PHE A 253 8.95 -2.92 6.39
C PHE A 253 8.29 -3.02 7.77
N ALA A 254 7.11 -3.63 7.86
CA ALA A 254 6.40 -3.84 9.12
C ALA A 254 5.85 -5.26 9.22
N PRO A 255 6.71 -6.28 9.42
CA PRO A 255 6.29 -7.66 9.59
C PRO A 255 5.31 -7.86 10.74
N GLN A 256 5.40 -7.03 11.79
CA GLN A 256 4.50 -7.05 12.93
C GLN A 256 3.03 -6.80 12.55
N TYR A 257 2.75 -6.17 11.40
CA TYR A 257 1.37 -6.05 10.93
C TYR A 257 0.75 -7.40 10.57
N MET A 258 1.56 -8.43 10.30
CA MET A 258 1.08 -9.80 10.06
C MET A 258 0.68 -10.54 11.34
N ALA A 259 1.11 -10.08 12.51
CA ALA A 259 0.99 -10.85 13.74
C ALA A 259 -0.47 -11.19 14.07
N SER A 260 -0.69 -12.41 14.54
CA SER A 260 -1.98 -12.83 15.10
C SER A 260 -2.24 -12.09 16.42
N PRO A 261 -3.50 -11.71 16.73
CA PRO A 261 -3.84 -11.14 18.03
C PRO A 261 -3.62 -12.13 19.18
N ASP A 262 -3.52 -13.44 18.90
CA ASP A 262 -3.39 -14.51 19.90
C ASP A 262 -2.37 -14.18 21.00
N TYR A 263 -1.17 -13.68 20.64
CA TYR A 263 -0.16 -13.32 21.64
C TYR A 263 -0.68 -12.24 22.60
N GLN A 264 -1.27 -11.17 22.05
CA GLN A 264 -1.79 -10.06 22.86
C GLN A 264 -2.98 -10.50 23.71
N ASP A 265 -3.88 -11.30 23.14
CA ASP A 265 -5.05 -11.84 23.84
C ASP A 265 -4.64 -12.68 25.06
N HIS A 266 -3.61 -13.53 24.95
CA HIS A 266 -3.11 -14.30 26.10
C HIS A 266 -2.57 -13.37 27.20
N ILE A 267 -1.76 -12.38 26.82
CA ILE A 267 -1.20 -11.40 27.77
C ILE A 267 -2.31 -10.60 28.46
N GLU A 268 -3.31 -10.12 27.71
CA GLU A 268 -4.43 -9.35 28.24
C GLU A 268 -5.33 -10.19 29.18
N MET A 269 -5.43 -11.49 28.91
CA MET A 269 -6.14 -12.43 29.78
C MET A 269 -5.31 -12.93 30.97
N GLY A 270 -4.04 -12.50 31.11
CA GLY A 270 -3.13 -12.96 32.16
C GLY A 270 -2.74 -14.43 32.04
N MET A 271 -2.76 -14.96 30.81
CA MET A 271 -2.36 -16.32 30.46
C MET A 271 -0.95 -16.33 29.88
N ASP A 272 -0.23 -17.44 30.03
CA ASP A 272 1.05 -17.65 29.35
C ASP A 272 0.79 -17.89 27.86
N PRO A 273 1.37 -17.08 26.94
CA PRO A 273 1.21 -17.31 25.51
C PRO A 273 1.88 -18.61 25.07
N PRO A 274 1.32 -19.33 24.08
CA PRO A 274 1.98 -20.48 23.46
C PRO A 274 3.36 -20.12 22.89
N GLU A 275 4.25 -21.11 22.83
CA GLU A 275 5.59 -20.93 22.26
C GLU A 275 5.50 -20.44 20.80
N ASP A 276 6.32 -19.45 20.45
CA ASP A 276 6.43 -18.80 19.13
C ASP A 276 5.15 -18.14 18.58
N CYS A 277 4.09 -17.97 19.38
CA CYS A 277 2.83 -17.39 18.90
C CYS A 277 2.96 -15.90 18.47
N GLN A 278 4.01 -15.20 18.92
CA GLN A 278 4.35 -13.85 18.45
C GLN A 278 4.72 -13.78 16.96
N TYR A 279 5.06 -14.91 16.34
CA TYR A 279 5.40 -15.00 14.91
C TYR A 279 4.27 -15.58 14.06
N TRP A 280 3.13 -15.93 14.67
CA TRP A 280 1.99 -16.44 13.93
C TRP A 280 1.38 -15.36 13.05
N VAL A 281 0.97 -15.74 11.85
CA VAL A 281 0.35 -14.83 10.88
C VAL A 281 -1.16 -14.89 11.03
N SER A 282 -1.80 -13.72 11.15
CA SER A 282 -3.25 -13.62 11.24
C SER A 282 -3.96 -14.27 10.04
N THR A 283 -5.19 -14.72 10.26
CA THR A 283 -5.97 -15.46 9.25
C THR A 283 -6.20 -14.64 7.98
N TYR A 284 -6.50 -13.34 8.09
CA TYR A 284 -6.77 -12.49 6.94
C TYR A 284 -5.50 -12.22 6.10
N TRP A 285 -4.31 -12.11 6.73
CA TRP A 285 -3.05 -12.00 6.02
C TRP A 285 -2.67 -13.29 5.31
N ASN A 286 -2.85 -14.44 5.98
CA ASN A 286 -2.65 -15.74 5.35
C ASN A 286 -3.57 -15.92 4.13
N ARG A 287 -4.84 -15.53 4.24
CA ARG A 287 -5.78 -15.50 3.12
C ARG A 287 -5.28 -14.59 2.00
N PHE A 288 -4.88 -13.36 2.30
CA PHE A 288 -4.35 -12.42 1.30
C PHE A 288 -3.11 -12.95 0.58
N ILE A 289 -2.14 -13.50 1.32
CA ILE A 289 -0.92 -14.07 0.74
C ILE A 289 -1.27 -15.25 -0.18
N LYS A 290 -2.11 -16.18 0.27
CA LYS A 290 -2.47 -17.38 -0.49
C LYS A 290 -3.33 -17.07 -1.71
N GLU A 291 -4.32 -16.20 -1.56
CA GLU A 291 -5.35 -15.98 -2.58
C GLU A 291 -4.99 -14.88 -3.57
N LYS A 292 -4.13 -13.93 -3.20
CA LYS A 292 -3.74 -12.78 -4.01
C LYS A 292 -2.26 -12.79 -4.35
N VAL A 293 -1.39 -12.73 -3.35
CA VAL A 293 0.06 -12.57 -3.57
C VAL A 293 0.64 -13.75 -4.39
N LEU A 294 0.33 -14.99 -4.02
CA LEU A 294 0.79 -16.18 -4.74
C LEU A 294 0.27 -16.26 -6.18
N LYS A 295 -0.96 -15.77 -6.44
CA LYS A 295 -1.53 -15.76 -7.80
C LYS A 295 -0.87 -14.73 -8.70
N VAL A 296 -0.38 -13.63 -8.13
CA VAL A 296 0.36 -12.60 -8.87
C VAL A 296 1.76 -13.10 -9.20
N ASP A 297 2.54 -13.49 -8.19
CA ASP A 297 3.88 -14.08 -8.36
C ASP A 297 4.33 -14.73 -7.05
N SER A 298 4.70 -16.02 -7.08
CA SER A 298 5.13 -16.76 -5.88
C SER A 298 6.40 -16.17 -5.24
N GLN A 299 7.25 -15.50 -6.03
CA GLN A 299 8.47 -14.88 -5.53
C GLN A 299 8.22 -13.72 -4.56
N LEU A 300 7.02 -13.12 -4.57
CA LEU A 300 6.61 -12.13 -3.57
C LEU A 300 6.47 -12.77 -2.18
N ARG A 301 5.83 -13.95 -2.09
CA ARG A 301 5.68 -14.69 -0.84
C ARG A 301 7.03 -15.19 -0.36
N ASP A 302 7.83 -15.77 -1.26
CA ASP A 302 9.15 -16.29 -0.92
C ASP A 302 10.06 -15.17 -0.40
N PHE A 303 9.96 -13.96 -0.96
CA PHE A 303 10.64 -12.79 -0.45
C PHE A 303 10.25 -12.45 1.01
N LEU A 304 8.96 -12.52 1.36
CA LEU A 304 8.53 -12.30 2.74
C LEU A 304 9.08 -13.39 3.68
N LYS A 305 9.07 -14.66 3.26
CA LYS A 305 9.68 -15.77 4.03
C LYS A 305 11.19 -15.58 4.26
N GLU A 306 11.90 -15.09 3.24
CA GLU A 306 13.35 -14.88 3.30
C GLU A 306 13.75 -13.66 4.14
N ASN A 307 12.87 -12.66 4.30
CA ASN A 307 13.22 -11.35 4.84
C ASN A 307 12.39 -10.93 6.07
N THR A 308 11.55 -11.83 6.60
CA THR A 308 10.78 -11.58 7.82
C THR A 308 10.86 -12.80 8.75
N CYS A 309 10.62 -12.57 10.05
CA CYS A 309 10.57 -13.64 11.05
C CYS A 309 9.21 -14.32 11.18
N MET A 310 8.21 -13.92 10.37
CA MET A 310 6.85 -14.40 10.51
C MET A 310 6.67 -15.79 9.89
N ASN A 311 5.83 -16.62 10.52
CA ASN A 311 5.50 -17.97 10.07
C ASN A 311 4.48 -17.94 8.92
N ILE A 312 4.95 -17.48 7.76
CA ILE A 312 4.17 -17.43 6.52
C ILE A 312 4.10 -18.84 5.95
N GLU A 313 2.92 -19.29 5.53
CA GLU A 313 2.73 -20.63 4.92
C GLU A 313 3.09 -20.69 3.43
#